data_AF-A0A2A2H7V7-F1
#
_entry.id   AF-A0A2A2H7V7-F1
#
_cell.length_a   1.000
_cell.length_b   1.000
_cell.length_c   1.000
_cell.angle_alpha   90.00
_cell.angle_beta   90.00
_cell.angle_gamma   90.00
#
_symmetry.space_group_name_H-M   'P 1'
#
loop_
_entity.id
_entity.type
_entity.pdbx_description
1 polymer ?
#
loop_
_entity_poly.entity_id
_entity_poly.type
_entity_poly.pdbx_seq_one_letter_code
_entity_poly.pdbx_strand_id
1 'polypeptide(L)'
;MTEEERLQNFLIEADALSGGSYFDAVNAGLEPVKYHYLLVSKQQVSAQLNFKVWDRSKLCCYFRCLDSGDYFKINLFFNAKTGGHYASQQGGIDFKSSSLLGECFLLDIVINEKGYPILKSARMLDDQGVL
;
A
#
# COMPACT_ATOMS: atom_id res chain seq x y z
N MET A 1 20.89 -12.17 14.91
CA MET A 1 19.64 -11.67 14.32
C MET A 1 19.37 -12.48 13.06
N THR A 2 18.29 -13.24 13.04
CA THR A 2 17.85 -14.02 11.88
C THR A 2 17.27 -13.11 10.79
N GLU A 3 17.06 -13.65 9.59
CA GLU A 3 16.40 -12.92 8.50
C GLU A 3 14.95 -12.54 8.87
N GLU A 4 14.24 -13.44 9.55
CA GLU A 4 12.89 -13.20 10.04
C GLU A 4 12.83 -12.08 11.09
N GLU A 5 13.77 -12.06 12.05
CA GLU A 5 13.87 -11.00 13.05
C GLU A 5 14.16 -9.64 12.40
N ARG A 6 15.02 -9.60 11.36
CA ARG A 6 15.30 -8.37 10.59
C ARG A 6 14.06 -7.84 9.91
N LEU A 7 13.32 -8.74 9.24
CA LEU A 7 12.09 -8.38 8.54
C LEU A 7 11.03 -7.85 9.51
N GLN A 8 10.81 -8.54 10.62
CA GLN A 8 9.84 -8.10 11.63
C GLN A 8 10.21 -6.74 12.21
N ASN A 9 11.48 -6.53 12.59
CA ASN A 9 11.94 -5.25 13.10
C ASN A 9 11.73 -4.12 12.07
N PHE A 10 12.08 -4.37 10.81
CA PHE A 10 11.83 -3.40 9.75
C PHE A 10 10.34 -3.06 9.60
N LEU A 11 9.45 -4.05 9.62
CA LEU A 11 8.02 -3.80 9.46
C LEU A 11 7.46 -2.98 10.63
N ILE A 12 7.89 -3.25 11.86
CA ILE A 12 7.51 -2.48 13.06
C ILE A 12 7.97 -1.03 12.94
N GLU A 13 9.25 -0.82 12.61
CA GLU A 13 9.83 0.52 12.46
C GLU A 13 9.19 1.28 11.30
N ALA A 14 9.04 0.63 10.14
CA ALA A 14 8.41 1.21 8.97
C ALA A 14 6.95 1.57 9.26
N ASP A 15 6.21 0.76 10.01
CA ASP A 15 4.84 1.11 10.36
C ASP A 15 4.78 2.33 11.30
N ALA A 16 5.66 2.39 12.30
CA ALA A 16 5.77 3.54 13.21
C ALA A 16 6.17 4.84 12.47
N LEU A 17 6.98 4.73 11.42
CA LEU A 17 7.44 5.84 10.59
C LEU A 17 6.56 6.11 9.36
N SER A 18 5.41 5.43 9.25
CA SER A 18 4.51 5.53 8.10
C SER A 18 5.09 5.05 6.75
N GLY A 19 6.23 4.35 6.78
CA GLY A 19 6.94 3.78 5.64
C GLY A 19 8.46 3.75 5.87
N GLY A 20 9.14 2.82 5.23
CA GLY A 20 10.62 2.76 5.20
C GLY A 20 11.21 3.38 3.93
N SER A 21 12.54 3.37 3.78
CA SER A 21 13.17 3.63 2.49
C SER A 21 13.19 2.36 1.62
N TYR A 22 13.36 2.54 0.31
CA TYR A 22 13.47 1.41 -0.62
C TYR A 22 14.66 0.51 -0.26
N PHE A 23 15.80 1.11 0.08
CA PHE A 23 17.02 0.39 0.40
C PHE A 23 16.88 -0.40 1.71
N ASP A 24 16.23 0.20 2.71
CA ASP A 24 15.98 -0.49 3.99
C ASP A 24 15.02 -1.67 3.81
N ALA A 25 13.99 -1.53 2.97
CA ALA A 25 13.09 -2.63 2.64
C ALA A 25 13.86 -3.80 1.99
N VAL A 26 14.71 -3.51 0.99
CA VAL A 26 15.55 -4.54 0.34
C VAL A 26 16.51 -5.18 1.33
N ASN A 27 17.17 -4.38 2.18
CA ASN A 27 18.06 -4.90 3.21
C ASN A 27 17.32 -5.75 4.24
N ALA A 28 16.04 -5.47 4.52
CA ALA A 28 15.23 -6.29 5.41
C ALA A 28 14.77 -7.62 4.79
N GLY A 29 15.10 -7.88 3.51
CA GLY A 29 14.70 -9.09 2.79
C GLY A 29 13.40 -8.94 2.01
N LEU A 30 12.82 -7.75 1.93
CA LEU A 30 11.67 -7.51 1.05
C LEU A 30 12.11 -7.38 -0.41
N GLU A 31 11.19 -7.70 -1.32
CA GLU A 31 11.45 -7.65 -2.76
C GLU A 31 10.51 -6.66 -3.48
N PRO A 32 10.68 -5.32 -3.31
CA PRO A 32 9.86 -4.31 -3.99
C PRO A 32 9.80 -4.45 -5.51
N VAL A 33 10.82 -5.06 -6.11
CA VAL A 33 10.91 -5.33 -7.57
C VAL A 33 9.84 -6.29 -8.08
N LYS A 34 9.30 -7.17 -7.22
CA LYS A 34 8.21 -8.09 -7.57
C LYS A 34 6.85 -7.39 -7.75
N TYR A 35 6.73 -6.13 -7.32
CA TYR A 35 5.48 -5.39 -7.33
C TYR A 35 5.42 -4.43 -8.51
N HIS A 36 4.40 -4.60 -9.34
CA HIS A 36 4.23 -3.86 -10.59
C HIS A 36 3.08 -2.86 -10.48
N TYR A 37 3.09 -1.83 -11.33
CA TYR A 37 1.91 -0.99 -11.49
C TYR A 37 0.85 -1.76 -12.26
N LEU A 38 -0.41 -1.62 -11.83
CA LEU A 38 -1.53 -2.16 -12.59
C LEU A 38 -1.64 -1.44 -13.94
N LEU A 39 -1.83 -2.22 -15.00
CA LEU A 39 -1.95 -1.73 -16.38
C LEU A 39 -3.40 -1.66 -16.88
N VAL A 40 -4.34 -2.19 -16.09
CA VAL A 40 -5.77 -2.21 -16.40
C VAL A 40 -6.55 -1.76 -15.17
N SER A 41 -7.69 -1.12 -15.41
CA SER A 41 -8.60 -0.74 -14.32
C SER A 41 -9.08 -2.02 -13.64
N LYS A 42 -9.10 -2.01 -12.31
CA LYS A 42 -9.64 -3.10 -11.52
C LYS A 42 -10.59 -2.49 -10.50
N GLN A 43 -11.89 -2.66 -10.75
CA GLN A 43 -12.91 -2.31 -9.77
C GLN A 43 -12.91 -3.37 -8.68
N GLN A 44 -12.92 -2.93 -7.42
CA GLN A 44 -13.09 -3.79 -6.24
C GLN A 44 -12.05 -4.94 -6.13
N VAL A 45 -10.78 -4.60 -6.01
CA VAL A 45 -9.70 -5.54 -5.73
C VAL A 45 -9.56 -5.77 -4.24
N SER A 46 -9.74 -7.01 -3.79
CA SER A 46 -9.38 -7.44 -2.45
C SER A 46 -7.86 -7.64 -2.37
N ALA A 47 -7.19 -6.92 -1.47
CA ALA A 47 -5.74 -6.94 -1.36
C ALA A 47 -5.24 -6.72 0.07
N GLN A 48 -4.16 -7.40 0.43
CA GLN A 48 -3.42 -7.20 1.68
C GLN A 48 -2.29 -6.19 1.47
N LEU A 49 -2.13 -5.24 2.41
CA LEU A 49 -0.99 -4.32 2.41
C LEU A 49 0.21 -5.00 3.05
N ASN A 50 1.25 -5.28 2.27
CA ASN A 50 2.45 -5.96 2.77
C ASN A 50 3.42 -4.98 3.43
N PHE A 51 3.70 -3.84 2.77
CA PHE A 51 4.59 -2.81 3.32
C PHE A 51 4.40 -1.47 2.60
N LYS A 52 5.05 -0.44 3.16
CA LYS A 52 5.01 0.97 2.70
C LYS A 52 6.43 1.48 2.51
N VAL A 53 6.69 2.21 1.42
CA VAL A 53 7.98 2.86 1.17
C VAL A 53 7.79 4.32 0.79
N TRP A 54 8.62 5.19 1.36
CA TRP A 54 8.73 6.58 0.93
C TRP A 54 9.63 6.69 -0.31
N ASP A 55 9.13 7.36 -1.35
CA ASP A 55 9.93 7.80 -2.50
C ASP A 55 9.69 9.30 -2.70
N ARG A 56 10.63 10.11 -2.22
CA ARG A 56 10.51 11.58 -2.18
C ARG A 56 9.23 12.00 -1.45
N SER A 57 8.27 12.58 -2.16
CA SER A 57 7.01 13.12 -1.61
C SER A 57 5.80 12.21 -1.82
N LYS A 58 6.00 10.95 -2.24
CA LYS A 58 4.92 9.97 -2.41
C LYS A 58 5.15 8.76 -1.52
N LEU A 59 4.04 8.20 -1.06
CA LEU A 59 3.99 6.96 -0.32
C LEU A 59 3.66 5.83 -1.31
N CYS A 60 4.58 4.89 -1.49
CA CYS A 60 4.38 3.69 -2.29
C CYS A 60 3.82 2.58 -1.39
N CYS A 61 2.60 2.14 -1.65
CA CYS A 61 1.94 1.04 -0.95
C CYS A 61 2.05 -0.25 -1.77
N TYR A 62 2.56 -1.31 -1.16
CA TYR A 62 2.85 -2.59 -1.81
C TYR A 62 1.82 -3.63 -1.38
N PHE A 63 1.04 -4.10 -2.33
CA PHE A 63 -0.11 -4.97 -2.09
C PHE A 63 0.06 -6.35 -2.72
N ARG A 64 -0.53 -7.35 -2.09
CA ARG A 64 -0.82 -8.66 -2.69
C ARG A 64 -2.31 -8.79 -2.91
N CYS A 65 -2.73 -9.06 -4.15
CA CYS A 65 -4.12 -9.37 -4.46
C CYS A 65 -4.49 -10.71 -3.82
N LEU A 66 -5.60 -10.74 -3.09
CA LEU A 66 -6.05 -11.94 -2.38
C LEU A 66 -6.59 -13.00 -3.34
N ASP A 67 -7.29 -12.58 -4.41
CA ASP A 67 -7.92 -13.51 -5.36
C ASP A 67 -6.92 -14.18 -6.31
N SER A 68 -5.95 -13.40 -6.81
CA SER A 68 -4.99 -13.86 -7.82
C SER A 68 -3.61 -14.23 -7.25
N GLY A 69 -3.27 -13.72 -6.07
CA GLY A 69 -1.91 -13.78 -5.53
C GLY A 69 -0.93 -12.78 -6.15
N ASP A 70 -1.34 -12.02 -7.17
CA ASP A 70 -0.48 -11.06 -7.86
C ASP A 70 -0.02 -9.92 -6.96
N TYR A 71 1.20 -9.46 -7.19
CA TYR A 71 1.79 -8.33 -6.46
C TYR A 71 1.69 -7.03 -7.26
N PHE A 72 1.13 -5.99 -6.65
CA PHE A 72 1.01 -4.69 -7.29
C PHE A 72 1.28 -3.55 -6.31
N LYS A 73 1.58 -2.37 -6.84
CA LYS A 73 1.81 -1.18 -6.02
C LYS A 73 1.02 0.03 -6.51
N ILE A 74 0.69 0.89 -5.56
CA ILE A 74 0.02 2.17 -5.79
C ILE A 74 0.84 3.29 -5.15
N ASN A 75 0.95 4.41 -5.84
CA ASN A 75 1.52 5.63 -5.28
C ASN A 75 0.41 6.52 -4.74
N LEU A 76 0.55 6.93 -3.49
CA LEU A 76 -0.31 7.92 -2.86
C LEU A 76 0.47 9.21 -2.67
N PHE A 77 -0.22 10.33 -2.83
CA PHE A 77 0.36 11.66 -2.76
C PHE A 77 -0.37 12.45 -1.69
N PHE A 78 0.35 13.38 -1.06
CA PHE A 78 -0.25 14.34 -0.15
C PHE A 78 -1.42 15.05 -0.84
N ASN A 79 -2.59 14.99 -0.23
CA ASN A 79 -3.78 15.64 -0.74
C ASN A 79 -4.39 16.57 0.29
N ALA A 80 -4.19 17.88 0.09
CA ALA A 80 -4.74 18.91 0.98
C ALA A 80 -6.28 18.88 1.06
N LYS A 81 -6.97 18.39 0.02
CA LYS A 81 -8.44 18.29 -0.01
C LYS A 81 -8.97 17.19 0.92
N THR A 82 -8.14 16.22 1.26
CA THR A 82 -8.47 15.12 2.20
C THR A 82 -7.76 15.32 3.53
N GLY A 83 -7.58 16.57 3.97
CA GLY A 83 -6.93 16.89 5.26
C GLY A 83 -5.41 16.69 5.28
N GLY A 84 -4.77 16.56 4.11
CA GLY A 84 -3.33 16.28 4.01
C GLY A 84 -2.98 14.78 4.13
N HIS A 85 -3.98 13.91 4.04
CA HIS A 85 -3.78 12.47 4.10
C HIS A 85 -3.18 11.90 2.81
N TYR A 86 -2.47 10.78 2.94
CA TYR A 86 -2.07 9.90 1.84
C TYR A 86 -3.18 8.88 1.64
N ALA A 87 -4.28 9.32 1.05
CA ALA A 87 -5.51 8.56 0.94
C ALA A 87 -5.94 8.36 -0.53
N SER A 88 -7.01 7.60 -0.72
CA SER A 88 -7.70 7.51 -2.00
C SER A 88 -8.24 8.87 -2.47
N GLN A 89 -8.66 8.98 -3.74
CA GLN A 89 -9.29 10.21 -4.24
C GLN A 89 -10.56 10.60 -3.47
N GLN A 90 -11.31 9.61 -2.99
CA GLN A 90 -12.51 9.81 -2.18
C GLN A 90 -12.19 10.00 -0.68
N GLY A 91 -10.91 10.02 -0.29
CA GLY A 91 -10.47 10.11 1.10
C GLY A 91 -10.57 8.77 1.83
N GLY A 92 -11.02 8.82 3.09
CA GLY A 92 -11.12 7.65 3.96
C GLY A 92 -9.81 7.35 4.68
N ILE A 93 -9.26 6.16 4.45
CA ILE A 93 -8.08 5.64 5.13
C ILE A 93 -6.84 6.46 4.74
N ASP A 94 -6.18 7.05 5.73
CA ASP A 94 -4.84 7.60 5.56
C ASP A 94 -3.82 6.46 5.62
N PHE A 95 -3.24 6.08 4.48
CA PHE A 95 -2.24 5.00 4.42
C PHE A 95 -0.92 5.39 5.08
N LYS A 96 -0.75 6.66 5.47
CA LYS A 96 0.33 7.09 6.34
C LYS A 96 0.13 6.59 7.79
N SER A 97 -1.08 6.27 8.22
CA SER A 97 -1.32 5.77 9.58
C SER A 97 -0.57 4.46 9.86
N SER A 98 -0.23 4.27 11.13
CA SER A 98 0.27 2.99 11.65
C SER A 98 -0.87 1.97 11.76
N SER A 99 -0.53 0.73 12.06
CA SER A 99 -1.42 -0.42 12.24
C SER A 99 -2.21 -0.80 10.98
N LEU A 100 -1.66 -0.50 9.79
CA LEU A 100 -2.26 -0.88 8.50
C LEU A 100 -1.49 -2.00 7.79
N LEU A 101 -0.26 -2.29 8.23
CA LEU A 101 0.52 -3.38 7.63
C LEU A 101 -0.10 -4.73 7.99
N GLY A 102 -0.26 -5.60 6.98
CA GLY A 102 -0.93 -6.89 7.11
C GLY A 102 -2.45 -6.82 6.98
N GLU A 103 -3.05 -5.62 7.09
CA GLU A 103 -4.48 -5.43 6.94
C GLU A 103 -4.95 -5.67 5.50
N CYS A 104 -6.20 -6.12 5.38
CA CYS A 104 -6.85 -6.38 4.10
C CYS A 104 -7.79 -5.22 3.73
N PHE A 105 -7.84 -4.91 2.44
CA PHE A 105 -8.60 -3.79 1.91
C PHE A 105 -9.37 -4.21 0.67
N LEU A 106 -10.54 -3.60 0.47
CA LEU A 106 -11.17 -3.54 -0.84
C LEU A 106 -10.81 -2.21 -1.49
N LEU A 107 -10.14 -2.29 -2.64
CA LEU A 107 -9.60 -1.16 -3.37
C LEU A 107 -10.35 -0.96 -4.69
N ASP A 108 -10.79 0.26 -4.97
CA ASP A 108 -11.25 0.62 -6.32
C ASP A 108 -10.12 1.35 -7.06
N ILE A 109 -9.64 0.77 -8.16
CA ILE A 109 -8.45 1.24 -8.86
C ILE A 109 -8.79 1.50 -10.33
N VAL A 110 -8.56 2.73 -10.78
CA VAL A 110 -8.74 3.11 -12.19
C VAL A 110 -7.41 3.49 -12.81
N ILE A 111 -7.29 3.27 -14.12
CA ILE A 111 -6.17 3.81 -14.91
C ILE A 111 -6.57 5.20 -15.42
N ASN A 112 -5.72 6.20 -15.17
CA ASN A 112 -5.94 7.54 -15.70
C ASN A 112 -5.56 7.65 -17.19
N GLU A 113 -5.86 8.79 -17.80
CA GLU A 113 -5.56 9.06 -19.22
C GLU A 113 -4.08 8.93 -19.59
N LYS A 114 -3.17 8.98 -18.61
CA LYS A 114 -1.72 8.83 -18.78
C LYS A 114 -1.22 7.41 -18.51
N GLY A 115 -2.11 6.45 -18.26
CA GLY A 115 -1.76 5.05 -18.01
C GLY A 115 -1.34 4.74 -16.57
N TYR A 116 -1.52 5.66 -15.62
CA TYR A 116 -1.15 5.43 -14.22
C TYR A 116 -2.34 4.96 -13.38
N PRO A 117 -2.14 3.98 -12.47
CA PRO A 117 -3.17 3.58 -11.53
C PRO A 117 -3.44 4.68 -10.50
N ILE A 118 -4.72 4.93 -10.26
CA ILE A 118 -5.26 5.84 -9.26
C ILE A 118 -6.17 5.05 -8.33
N LEU A 119 -5.95 5.18 -7.03
CA LEU A 119 -6.85 4.66 -6.01
C LEU A 119 -8.07 5.58 -5.87
N LYS A 120 -9.24 5.13 -6.32
CA LYS A 120 -10.51 5.84 -6.19
C LYS A 120 -11.03 5.79 -4.77
N SER A 121 -11.09 4.60 -4.19
CA SER A 121 -11.55 4.36 -2.83
C SER A 121 -10.78 3.20 -2.20
N ALA A 122 -10.73 3.20 -0.86
CA ALA A 122 -10.25 2.09 -0.08
C ALA A 122 -11.11 1.94 1.18
N ARG A 123 -11.44 0.70 1.52
CA ARG A 123 -12.07 0.33 2.80
C ARG A 123 -11.36 -0.89 3.36
N MET A 124 -11.24 -0.97 4.67
CA MET A 124 -10.74 -2.18 5.32
C MET A 124 -11.76 -3.30 5.11
N LEU A 125 -11.25 -4.50 4.83
CA LEU A 125 -12.02 -5.73 4.91
C LEU A 125 -11.91 -6.21 6.35
N ASP A 126 -13.04 -6.41 7.01
CA ASP A 126 -13.09 -7.17 8.24
C ASP A 126 -13.26 -8.67 7.91
N ASP A 127 -13.16 -9.52 8.93
CA ASP A 127 -13.36 -10.98 8.82
C ASP A 127 -14.77 -11.36 8.29
N GLN A 128 -15.68 -10.39 8.17
CA GLN A 128 -17.05 -10.57 7.67
C GLN A 128 -17.31 -9.97 6.28
N GLY A 129 -16.30 -9.36 5.66
CA GLY A 129 -16.34 -8.95 4.26
C GLY A 129 -17.05 -7.64 3.96
N VAL A 130 -17.01 -6.64 4.86
CA VAL A 130 -17.08 -5.16 4.65
C VAL A 130 -17.80 -4.46 5.82
N LEU A 131 -17.16 -3.41 6.37
CA LEU A 131 -17.81 -2.35 7.16
C LEU A 131 -18.46 -1.27 6.28
#